data_AF-A0A6J4FV58-F1
#
_entry.id   AF-A0A6J4FV58-F1
#
_cell.length_a   1.000
_cell.length_b   1.000
_cell.length_c   1.000
_cell.angle_alpha   90.00
_cell.angle_beta   90.00
_cell.angle_gamma   90.00
#
_symmetry.space_group_name_H-M   'P 1'
#
loop_
_entity.id
_entity.type
_entity.pdbx_description
1 polymer ?
#
loop_
_entity_poly.entity_id
_entity_poly.type
_entity_poly.pdbx_seq_one_letter_code
_entity_poly.pdbx_strand_id
1 'polypeptide(L)'
;MAMMITVATMAATWTTAGRMGDERHIVGLVGKLLNAADELSSSTAIASDTFKAIITGEPVQGRDVYKSRIEFRPIAQHLFATNTLPVFQGGMDRGVQRRLQVVSFNRVIPTEERIEAIGRRIGEEEPDLLLAWAVAGAARLIRNKGFTLPQSSRTAMNDWLFGADPVLAWLSEQVEVRPLYNPEARVATRHAFERFREWAIAEGFSDRTLPSINGFVQRITANTTGVEYRRTGQGRFFFGMVLTGHTGW
;
A
#
# COMPACT_ATOMS: atom_id res chain seq x y z
N MET A 1 -19.46 1.58 1.59
CA MET A 1 -20.48 1.14 2.58
C MET A 1 -19.78 1.10 3.93
N ALA A 2 -20.14 1.99 4.87
CA ALA A 2 -19.48 2.13 6.16
C ALA A 2 -20.02 1.07 7.15
N MET A 3 -19.13 0.27 7.74
CA MET A 3 -19.46 -0.73 8.75
C MET A 3 -19.19 -0.12 10.12
N MET A 4 -20.24 0.38 10.77
CA MET A 4 -20.14 0.94 12.12
C MET A 4 -20.14 -0.22 13.14
N ILE A 5 -18.95 -0.69 13.51
CA ILE A 5 -18.79 -1.64 14.62
C ILE A 5 -18.67 -0.83 15.91
N THR A 6 -19.71 -0.82 16.74
CA THR A 6 -19.63 -0.30 18.11
C THR A 6 -18.94 -1.35 18.99
N VAL A 7 -17.62 -1.47 18.89
CA VAL A 7 -16.82 -2.25 19.86
C VAL A 7 -16.63 -1.39 21.11
N ALA A 8 -16.80 -1.99 22.29
CA ALA A 8 -16.45 -1.38 23.58
C ALA A 8 -15.15 -0.57 23.44
N THR A 9 -15.25 0.73 23.68
CA THR A 9 -14.27 1.78 23.33
C THR A 9 -12.88 1.57 23.94
N MET A 10 -12.71 0.61 24.84
CA MET A 10 -11.43 0.28 25.46
C MET A 10 -10.49 -0.48 24.52
N ALA A 11 -10.99 -1.39 23.68
CA ALA A 11 -10.14 -2.25 22.83
C ALA A 11 -9.96 -1.75 21.39
N ALA A 12 -10.91 -0.95 20.90
CA ALA A 12 -10.90 -0.43 19.53
C ALA A 12 -10.68 1.10 19.51
N THR A 13 -10.20 1.60 18.38
CA THR A 13 -10.03 3.02 18.11
C THR A 13 -10.26 3.32 16.63
N TRP A 14 -10.40 4.61 16.33
CA TRP A 14 -10.62 5.14 14.99
C TRP A 14 -9.53 6.17 14.70
N THR A 15 -8.50 5.75 13.97
CA THR A 15 -7.43 6.63 13.50
C THR A 15 -7.13 6.29 12.05
N THR A 16 -7.51 7.20 11.14
CA THR A 16 -7.27 7.04 9.71
C THR A 16 -5.78 7.01 9.40
N ALA A 17 -5.36 6.30 8.35
CA ALA A 17 -3.93 6.18 8.05
C ALA A 17 -3.28 7.53 7.69
N GLY A 18 -4.03 8.49 7.12
CA GLY A 18 -3.55 9.84 6.85
C GLY A 18 -3.26 10.67 8.10
N ARG A 19 -3.86 10.33 9.25
CA ARG A 19 -3.65 11.02 10.54
C ARG A 19 -2.62 10.35 11.44
N MET A 20 -2.05 9.23 11.02
CA MET A 20 -1.02 8.52 11.77
C MET A 20 0.25 9.35 11.99
N GLY A 21 0.53 10.32 11.12
CA GLY A 21 1.62 11.29 11.29
C GLY A 21 1.34 12.41 12.30
N ASP A 22 0.11 12.55 12.79
CA ASP A 22 -0.25 13.60 13.75
C ASP A 22 -0.19 13.05 15.18
N GLU A 23 0.73 13.60 15.98
CA GLU A 23 0.95 13.24 17.38
C GLU A 23 -0.32 13.36 18.25
N ARG A 24 -1.27 14.21 17.85
CA ARG A 24 -2.56 14.41 18.54
C ARG A 24 -3.55 13.28 18.29
N HIS A 25 -3.43 12.60 17.16
CA HIS A 25 -4.32 11.51 16.79
C HIS A 25 -3.72 10.16 17.15
N ILE A 26 -2.40 9.99 16.99
CA ILE A 26 -1.74 8.71 17.22
C ILE A 26 -1.86 8.23 18.67
N VAL A 27 -1.93 9.16 19.64
CA VAL A 27 -2.13 8.87 21.06
C VAL A 27 -3.40 8.02 21.33
N GLY A 28 -4.39 8.08 20.43
CA GLY A 28 -5.59 7.25 20.49
C GLY A 28 -5.34 5.74 20.29
N LEU A 29 -4.15 5.34 19.86
CA LEU A 29 -3.73 3.94 19.72
C LEU A 29 -3.21 3.30 21.02
N VAL A 30 -2.99 4.10 22.07
CA VAL A 30 -2.44 3.60 23.34
C VAL A 30 -3.33 2.50 23.91
N GLY A 31 -2.76 1.30 24.06
CA GLY A 31 -3.43 0.13 24.64
C GLY A 31 -4.55 -0.48 23.77
N LYS A 32 -4.67 -0.09 22.50
CA LYS A 32 -5.73 -0.58 21.61
C LYS A 32 -5.30 -1.83 20.86
N LEU A 33 -6.22 -2.78 20.73
CA LEU A 33 -6.02 -4.04 20.01
C LEU A 33 -6.48 -3.95 18.54
N LEU A 34 -7.41 -3.05 18.24
CA LEU A 34 -7.94 -2.84 16.90
C LEU A 34 -8.01 -1.34 16.59
N ASN A 35 -7.51 -0.94 15.42
CA ASN A 35 -7.79 0.35 14.82
C ASN A 35 -8.60 0.09 13.55
N ALA A 36 -9.87 0.45 13.57
CA ALA A 36 -10.78 0.29 12.44
C ALA A 36 -11.25 1.68 12.01
N ALA A 37 -10.89 2.09 10.81
CA ALA A 37 -11.29 3.38 10.27
C ALA A 37 -11.89 3.24 8.87
N ASP A 38 -13.10 3.75 8.71
CA ASP A 38 -13.63 4.18 7.43
C ASP A 38 -13.05 5.56 7.11
N GLU A 39 -12.74 5.78 5.84
CA GLU A 39 -12.24 7.05 5.30
C GLU A 39 -10.71 7.23 5.33
N LEU A 40 -10.14 7.26 4.13
CA LEU A 40 -8.86 7.88 3.86
C LEU A 40 -9.19 9.14 3.05
N SER A 41 -9.18 10.30 3.69
CA SER A 41 -9.24 11.56 2.96
C SER A 41 -8.10 11.56 1.94
N SER A 42 -8.43 11.46 0.66
CA SER A 42 -7.49 11.32 -0.47
C SER A 42 -6.52 12.50 -0.61
N SER A 43 -6.72 13.58 0.16
CA SER A 43 -5.93 14.81 0.07
C SER A 43 -4.54 14.71 0.69
N THR A 44 -4.31 13.81 1.64
CA THR A 44 -3.04 13.77 2.39
C THR A 44 -2.34 12.44 2.22
N ALA A 45 -1.20 12.47 1.55
CA ALA A 45 -0.34 11.30 1.38
C ALA A 45 0.16 10.78 2.74
N ILE A 46 0.11 9.47 2.94
CA ILE A 46 0.54 8.81 4.17
C ILE A 46 2.07 8.86 4.28
N ALA A 47 2.60 9.30 5.41
CA ALA A 47 4.04 9.23 5.67
C ALA A 47 4.48 7.76 5.83
N SER A 48 5.21 7.24 4.84
CA SER A 48 5.59 5.81 4.76
C SER A 48 6.37 5.33 5.99
N ASP A 49 7.28 6.14 6.51
CA ASP A 49 8.10 5.75 7.66
C ASP A 49 7.29 5.67 8.95
N THR A 50 6.45 6.69 9.21
CA THR A 50 5.53 6.67 10.36
C THR A 50 4.56 5.51 10.27
N PHE A 51 3.98 5.25 9.10
CA PHE A 51 3.10 4.12 8.86
C PHE A 51 3.79 2.77 9.15
N LYS A 52 5.02 2.59 8.66
CA LYS A 52 5.83 1.38 8.92
C LYS A 52 6.06 1.19 10.41
N ALA A 53 6.48 2.23 11.13
CA ALA A 53 6.76 2.19 12.57
C ALA A 53 5.51 1.81 13.38
N ILE A 54 4.35 2.39 13.03
CA ILE A 54 3.10 2.11 13.73
C ILE A 54 2.66 0.66 13.55
N ILE A 55 2.67 0.16 12.31
CA ILE A 55 2.22 -1.21 12.02
C ILE A 55 3.17 -2.27 12.55
N THR A 56 4.45 -1.95 12.77
CA THR A 56 5.43 -2.86 13.39
C THR A 56 5.46 -2.80 14.91
N GLY A 57 4.73 -1.87 15.55
CA GLY A 57 4.80 -1.68 16.99
C GLY A 57 6.12 -1.08 17.48
N GLU A 58 6.78 -0.30 16.64
CA GLU A 58 7.92 0.53 17.06
C GLU A 58 7.46 1.63 18.03
N PRO A 59 8.36 2.15 18.89
CA PRO A 59 8.01 3.26 19.77
C PRO A 59 7.62 4.48 18.95
N VAL A 60 6.46 5.04 19.27
CA VAL A 60 5.99 6.30 18.71
C VAL A 60 5.67 7.28 19.82
N GLN A 61 5.72 8.56 19.47
CA GLN A 61 5.46 9.63 20.41
C GLN A 61 4.14 10.31 20.04
N GLY A 62 3.29 10.50 21.04
CA GLY A 62 2.00 11.13 20.89
C GLY A 62 1.74 12.09 22.05
N ARG A 63 0.84 13.04 21.85
CA ARG A 63 0.39 13.94 22.92
C ARG A 63 -1.08 14.26 22.73
N ASP A 64 -1.84 14.16 23.81
CA ASP A 64 -3.17 14.73 23.83
C ASP A 64 -3.07 16.27 23.81
N VAL A 65 -4.14 16.94 23.41
CA VAL A 65 -4.17 18.40 23.35
C VAL A 65 -3.95 18.95 24.76
N TYR A 66 -3.00 19.89 24.89
CA TYR A 66 -2.59 20.49 26.17
C TYR A 66 -1.92 19.55 27.19
N LYS A 67 -1.52 18.34 26.80
CA LYS A 67 -0.77 17.42 27.67
C LYS A 67 0.68 17.23 27.21
N SER A 68 1.51 16.73 28.13
CA SER A 68 2.88 16.32 27.84
C SER A 68 2.93 15.16 26.85
N ARG A 69 4.01 15.09 26.09
CA ARG A 69 4.31 13.98 25.19
C ARG A 69 4.48 12.69 25.99
N ILE A 70 3.91 11.61 25.47
CA ILE A 70 4.14 10.25 25.93
C ILE A 70 4.77 9.42 24.82
N GLU A 71 5.53 8.40 25.21
CA GLU A 71 6.05 7.38 24.32
C GLU A 71 5.32 6.07 24.57
N PHE A 72 4.91 5.38 23.52
CA PHE A 72 4.22 4.10 23.61
C PHE A 72 4.47 3.25 22.36
N ARG A 73 4.17 1.95 22.45
CA ARG A 73 4.22 1.01 21.33
C ARG A 73 2.81 0.66 20.89
N PRO A 74 2.41 0.95 19.64
CA PRO A 74 1.11 0.50 19.12
C PRO A 74 1.08 -1.03 19.06
N ILE A 75 -0.03 -1.62 19.51
CA ILE A 75 -0.27 -3.07 19.42
C ILE A 75 -1.50 -3.38 18.56
N ALA A 76 -2.14 -2.35 18.02
CA ALA A 76 -3.39 -2.47 17.30
C ALA A 76 -3.19 -3.15 15.96
N GLN A 77 -4.07 -4.10 15.64
CA GLN A 77 -4.27 -4.52 14.25
C GLN A 77 -5.01 -3.40 13.52
N HIS A 78 -4.60 -3.10 12.29
CA HIS A 78 -5.18 -2.02 11.49
C HIS A 78 -6.11 -2.57 10.41
N LEU A 79 -7.33 -2.02 10.33
CA LEU A 79 -8.32 -2.27 9.29
C LEU A 79 -8.77 -0.93 8.70
N PHE A 80 -8.56 -0.73 7.40
CA PHE A 80 -8.97 0.48 6.70
C PHE A 80 -9.99 0.15 5.61
N ALA A 81 -11.16 0.77 5.68
CA ALA A 81 -12.18 0.67 4.65
C ALA A 81 -12.15 1.95 3.79
N THR A 82 -11.90 1.80 2.49
CA THR A 82 -11.84 2.93 1.56
C THR A 82 -12.39 2.58 0.18
N ASN A 83 -12.97 3.58 -0.49
CA ASN A 83 -13.35 3.47 -1.90
C ASN A 83 -12.19 3.82 -2.85
N THR A 84 -11.18 4.53 -2.34
CA THR A 84 -9.99 4.93 -3.11
C THR A 84 -8.75 4.63 -2.28
N LEU A 85 -7.83 3.85 -2.84
CA LEU A 85 -6.63 3.46 -2.13
C LEU A 85 -5.73 4.69 -1.91
N PRO A 86 -5.08 4.82 -0.73
CA PRO A 86 -4.32 6.01 -0.41
C PRO A 86 -2.99 6.05 -1.15
N VAL A 87 -2.43 7.25 -1.27
CA VAL A 87 -1.06 7.45 -1.76
C VAL A 87 -0.08 7.54 -0.59
N PHE A 88 1.15 7.06 -0.80
CA PHE A 88 2.23 7.08 0.19
C PHE A 88 3.29 8.11 -0.20
N GLN A 89 3.72 8.93 0.77
CA GLN A 89 4.84 9.85 0.60
C GLN A 89 6.12 9.03 0.36
N GLY A 90 6.83 9.34 -0.72
CA GLY A 90 7.99 8.56 -1.15
C GLY A 90 7.65 7.27 -1.92
N GLY A 91 6.37 7.00 -2.16
CA GLY A 91 5.89 5.81 -2.88
C GLY A 91 5.68 4.59 -1.98
N MET A 92 5.21 3.50 -2.57
CA MET A 92 4.99 2.23 -1.87
C MET A 92 6.22 1.33 -1.99
N ASP A 93 7.23 1.56 -1.16
CA ASP A 93 8.42 0.70 -1.11
C ASP A 93 8.08 -0.75 -0.69
N ARG A 94 9.01 -1.69 -0.86
CA ARG A 94 8.83 -3.10 -0.43
C ARG A 94 8.50 -3.23 1.06
N GLY A 95 8.93 -2.27 1.88
CA GLY A 95 8.63 -2.22 3.31
C GLY A 95 7.15 -1.94 3.57
N VAL A 96 6.55 -1.00 2.85
CA VAL A 96 5.12 -0.70 2.90
C VAL A 96 4.32 -1.86 2.31
N GLN A 97 4.71 -2.35 1.12
CA GLN A 97 4.04 -3.43 0.39
C GLN A 97 3.80 -4.69 1.26
N ARG A 98 4.87 -5.19 1.91
CA ARG A 98 4.79 -6.45 2.69
C ARG A 98 3.93 -6.35 3.97
N ARG A 99 3.45 -5.15 4.33
CA ARG A 99 2.63 -4.88 5.52
C ARG A 99 1.15 -4.65 5.18
N LEU A 100 0.80 -4.69 3.90
CA LEU A 100 -0.55 -4.42 3.42
C LEU A 100 -1.18 -5.69 2.84
N GLN A 101 -2.48 -5.82 3.06
CA GLN A 101 -3.32 -6.80 2.38
C GLN A 101 -4.57 -6.09 1.91
N VAL A 102 -4.87 -6.22 0.62
CA VAL A 102 -6.03 -5.56 0.00
C VAL A 102 -7.13 -6.58 -0.19
N VAL A 103 -8.32 -6.28 0.32
CA VAL A 103 -9.52 -7.10 0.11
C VAL A 103 -10.54 -6.26 -0.64
N SER A 104 -10.74 -6.59 -1.92
CA SER A 104 -11.71 -5.90 -2.77
C SER A 104 -13.10 -6.53 -2.62
N PHE A 105 -14.09 -5.70 -2.29
CA PHE A 105 -15.50 -6.09 -2.24
C PHE A 105 -16.16 -5.73 -3.59
N ASN A 106 -16.08 -6.65 -4.55
CA ASN A 106 -16.49 -6.39 -5.94
C ASN A 106 -18.00 -6.54 -6.20
N ARG A 107 -18.75 -7.05 -5.20
CA ARG A 107 -20.19 -7.30 -5.33
C ARG A 107 -20.97 -6.18 -4.66
N VAL A 108 -21.78 -5.49 -5.44
CA VAL A 108 -22.83 -4.62 -4.89
C VAL A 108 -23.98 -5.50 -4.43
N ILE A 109 -24.37 -5.39 -3.15
CA ILE A 109 -25.48 -6.16 -2.59
C ILE A 109 -26.81 -5.52 -3.05
N PRO A 110 -27.66 -6.26 -3.80
CA PRO A 110 -28.98 -5.79 -4.22
C PRO A 110 -29.88 -5.45 -3.03
N THR A 111 -30.84 -4.54 -3.19
CA THR A 111 -31.66 -4.04 -2.07
C THR A 111 -32.45 -5.15 -1.38
N GLU A 112 -32.94 -6.11 -2.15
CA GLU A 112 -33.71 -7.28 -1.73
C GLU A 112 -32.88 -8.30 -0.93
N GLU A 113 -31.56 -8.28 -1.04
CA GLU A 113 -30.65 -9.14 -0.27
C GLU A 113 -30.10 -8.45 0.99
N ARG A 114 -30.35 -7.14 1.15
CA ARG A 114 -29.80 -6.39 2.29
C ARG A 114 -30.54 -6.77 3.56
N ILE A 115 -29.78 -7.20 4.54
CA ILE A 115 -30.26 -7.39 5.90
C ILE A 115 -29.95 -6.11 6.68
N GLU A 116 -30.99 -5.41 7.11
CA GLU A 116 -30.84 -4.21 7.94
C GLU A 116 -30.13 -4.53 9.25
N ALA A 117 -29.24 -3.63 9.65
CA ALA A 117 -28.46 -3.73 10.89
C ALA A 117 -27.77 -5.10 11.09
N ILE A 118 -27.34 -5.76 10.00
CA ILE A 118 -26.77 -7.13 10.04
C ILE A 118 -25.70 -7.33 11.12
N GLY A 119 -24.81 -6.35 11.35
CA GLY A 119 -23.79 -6.45 12.39
C GLY A 119 -24.36 -6.48 13.81
N ARG A 120 -25.42 -5.71 14.08
CA ARG A 120 -26.13 -5.74 15.37
C ARG A 120 -26.85 -7.07 15.55
N ARG A 121 -27.55 -7.52 14.52
CA ARG A 121 -28.26 -8.81 14.52
C ARG A 121 -27.32 -9.98 14.80
N ILE A 122 -26.18 -10.07 14.12
CA ILE A 122 -25.17 -11.10 14.41
C ILE A 122 -24.69 -11.03 15.86
N GLY A 123 -24.45 -9.82 16.38
CA GLY A 123 -24.00 -9.64 17.77
C GLY A 123 -25.03 -10.01 18.83
N GLU A 124 -26.32 -9.90 18.53
CA GLU A 124 -27.43 -10.20 19.45
C GLU A 124 -27.93 -11.65 19.30
N GLU A 125 -28.09 -12.12 18.06
CA GLU A 125 -28.72 -13.40 17.71
C GLU A 125 -27.70 -14.55 17.63
N GLU A 126 -26.46 -14.28 17.21
CA GLU A 126 -25.44 -15.30 16.91
C GLU A 126 -24.04 -15.05 17.52
N PRO A 127 -23.89 -14.45 18.72
CA PRO A 127 -22.58 -14.07 19.25
C PRO A 127 -21.63 -15.27 19.45
N ASP A 128 -22.17 -16.42 19.86
CA ASP A 128 -21.37 -17.64 20.08
C ASP A 128 -20.84 -18.20 18.75
N LEU A 129 -21.62 -18.13 17.67
CA LEU A 129 -21.20 -18.56 16.34
C LEU A 129 -20.12 -17.62 15.79
N LEU A 130 -20.29 -16.31 15.97
CA LEU A 130 -19.27 -15.32 15.59
C LEU A 130 -17.96 -15.56 16.34
N LEU A 131 -18.02 -15.80 17.65
CA LEU A 131 -16.85 -16.08 18.46
C LEU A 131 -16.15 -17.38 18.03
N ALA A 132 -16.91 -18.46 17.84
CA ALA A 132 -16.37 -19.73 17.35
C ALA A 132 -15.66 -19.56 15.99
N TRP A 133 -16.27 -18.81 15.06
CA TRP A 133 -15.68 -18.49 13.76
C TRP A 133 -14.38 -17.68 13.90
N ALA A 134 -14.38 -16.66 14.75
CA ALA A 134 -13.19 -15.83 15.02
C ALA A 134 -12.04 -16.66 15.63
N VAL A 135 -12.32 -17.53 16.61
CA VAL A 135 -11.33 -18.43 17.23
C VAL A 135 -10.76 -19.41 16.20
N ALA A 136 -11.61 -20.02 15.38
CA ALA A 136 -11.16 -20.90 14.30
C ALA A 136 -10.27 -20.15 13.29
N GLY A 137 -10.62 -18.91 12.96
CA GLY A 137 -9.82 -18.01 12.12
C GLY A 137 -8.46 -17.70 12.73
N ALA A 138 -8.42 -17.35 14.02
CA ALA A 138 -7.18 -17.06 14.74
C ALA A 138 -6.26 -18.29 14.83
N ALA A 139 -6.80 -19.47 15.15
CA ALA A 139 -6.04 -20.72 15.15
C ALA A 139 -5.43 -21.04 13.78
N ARG A 140 -6.18 -20.80 12.70
CA ARG A 140 -5.67 -20.95 11.32
C ARG A 140 -4.56 -19.95 11.02
N LEU A 141 -4.72 -18.69 11.42
CA LEU A 141 -3.72 -17.64 11.23
C LEU A 141 -2.39 -17.98 11.92
N ILE A 142 -2.45 -18.40 13.18
CA ILE A 142 -1.28 -18.79 13.98
C ILE A 142 -0.56 -19.97 13.31
N ARG A 143 -1.30 -21.02 12.95
CA ARG A 143 -0.75 -22.21 12.28
C ARG A 143 -0.08 -21.87 10.95
N ASN A 144 -0.69 -20.99 10.15
CA ASN A 144 -0.17 -20.58 8.86
C ASN A 144 0.97 -19.54 8.95
N LYS A 145 1.23 -18.98 10.14
CA LYS A 145 2.16 -17.87 10.37
C LYS A 145 1.86 -16.64 9.50
N GLY A 146 0.60 -16.47 9.11
CA GLY A 146 0.19 -15.43 8.17
C GLY A 146 -1.22 -15.65 7.63
N PHE A 147 -1.80 -14.57 7.11
CA PHE A 147 -3.11 -14.63 6.47
C PHE A 147 -3.02 -15.37 5.13
N THR A 148 -4.11 -16.05 4.77
CA THR A 148 -4.26 -16.59 3.42
C THR A 148 -4.36 -15.44 2.44
N LEU A 149 -3.46 -15.40 1.45
CA LEU A 149 -3.43 -14.36 0.43
C LEU A 149 -4.03 -14.88 -0.89
N PRO A 150 -5.32 -14.60 -1.17
CA PRO A 150 -5.97 -15.06 -2.39
C PRO A 150 -5.44 -14.33 -3.62
N GLN A 151 -5.62 -14.92 -4.81
CA GLN A 151 -5.17 -14.33 -6.06
C GLN A 151 -5.79 -12.94 -6.31
N SER A 152 -7.06 -12.74 -5.95
CA SER A 152 -7.73 -11.44 -6.05
C SER A 152 -7.05 -10.35 -5.22
N SER A 153 -6.52 -10.69 -4.04
CA SER A 153 -5.77 -9.75 -3.19
C SER A 153 -4.41 -9.39 -3.81
N ARG A 154 -3.74 -10.37 -4.42
CA ARG A 154 -2.47 -10.15 -5.16
C ARG A 154 -2.69 -9.23 -6.35
N THR A 155 -3.73 -9.46 -7.14
CA THR A 155 -4.10 -8.60 -8.26
C THR A 155 -4.42 -7.18 -7.78
N ALA A 156 -5.27 -7.01 -6.77
CA ALA A 156 -5.61 -5.70 -6.24
C ALA A 156 -4.40 -4.93 -5.67
N MET A 157 -3.44 -5.64 -5.06
CA MET A 157 -2.18 -5.04 -4.62
C MET A 157 -1.34 -4.57 -5.82
N ASN A 158 -1.21 -5.37 -6.87
CA ASN A 158 -0.48 -4.99 -8.07
C ASN A 158 -1.11 -3.79 -8.76
N ASP A 159 -2.43 -3.78 -8.92
CA ASP A 159 -3.18 -2.66 -9.51
C ASP A 159 -2.95 -1.37 -8.72
N TRP A 160 -2.95 -1.45 -7.39
CA TRP A 160 -2.62 -0.31 -6.54
C TRP A 160 -1.18 0.16 -6.75
N LEU A 161 -0.22 -0.76 -6.83
CA LEU A 161 1.19 -0.42 -7.03
C LEU A 161 1.44 0.23 -8.39
N PHE A 162 0.84 -0.29 -9.45
CA PHE A 162 0.96 0.27 -10.79
C PHE A 162 0.27 1.64 -10.88
N GLY A 163 -0.89 1.81 -10.24
CA GLY A 163 -1.54 3.11 -10.13
C GLY A 163 -0.76 4.13 -9.28
N ALA A 164 0.01 3.67 -8.28
CA ALA A 164 0.75 4.54 -7.36
C ALA A 164 2.18 4.87 -7.80
N ASP A 165 2.83 4.02 -8.59
CA ASP A 165 4.19 4.24 -9.10
C ASP A 165 4.26 4.08 -10.62
N PRO A 166 4.25 5.18 -11.39
CA PRO A 166 4.31 5.12 -12.84
C PRO A 166 5.59 4.46 -13.36
N VAL A 167 6.69 4.49 -12.60
CA VAL A 167 7.94 3.81 -13.02
C VAL A 167 7.78 2.30 -12.96
N LEU A 168 7.10 1.78 -11.93
CA LEU A 168 6.86 0.34 -11.81
C LEU A 168 5.88 -0.15 -12.87
N ALA A 169 4.83 0.62 -13.15
CA ALA A 169 3.89 0.32 -14.22
C ALA A 169 4.60 0.30 -15.59
N TRP A 170 5.40 1.33 -15.87
CA TRP A 170 6.21 1.37 -17.10
C TRP A 170 7.17 0.19 -17.22
N LEU A 171 7.86 -0.19 -16.13
CA LEU A 171 8.74 -1.37 -16.11
C LEU A 171 7.99 -2.67 -16.41
N SER A 172 6.76 -2.82 -15.91
CA SER A 172 5.98 -4.04 -16.15
C SER A 172 5.45 -4.17 -17.58
N GLU A 173 5.24 -3.04 -18.27
CA GLU A 173 4.60 -3.03 -19.59
C GLU A 173 5.57 -2.82 -20.74
N GLN A 174 6.57 -1.94 -20.54
CA GLN A 174 7.41 -1.39 -21.61
C GLN A 174 8.85 -1.92 -21.55
N VAL A 175 9.16 -2.80 -20.60
CA VAL A 175 10.52 -3.27 -20.34
C VAL A 175 10.61 -4.79 -20.22
N GLU A 176 11.54 -5.36 -20.96
CA GLU A 176 11.97 -6.76 -20.83
C GLU A 176 13.36 -6.81 -20.17
N VAL A 177 13.48 -7.62 -19.12
CA VAL A 177 14.78 -7.88 -18.47
C VAL A 177 15.46 -9.07 -19.15
N ARG A 178 16.68 -8.85 -19.64
CA ARG A 178 17.51 -9.88 -20.26
C ARG A 178 18.81 -10.10 -19.48
N PRO A 179 19.45 -11.27 -19.61
CA PRO A 179 20.71 -11.53 -18.93
C PRO A 179 21.79 -10.48 -19.25
N LEU A 180 22.59 -10.11 -18.25
CA LEU A 180 23.60 -9.03 -18.34
C LEU A 180 24.70 -9.27 -19.39
N TYR A 181 24.93 -10.53 -19.79
CA TYR A 181 25.89 -10.87 -20.83
C TYR A 181 25.35 -10.59 -22.24
N ASN A 182 24.07 -10.26 -22.39
CA ASN A 182 23.48 -9.92 -23.69
C ASN A 182 23.91 -8.49 -24.09
N PRO A 183 24.69 -8.32 -25.18
CA PRO A 183 25.20 -7.02 -25.60
C PRO A 183 24.12 -6.06 -26.11
N GLU A 184 22.96 -6.59 -26.54
CA GLU A 184 21.81 -5.81 -27.00
C GLU A 184 20.90 -5.39 -25.84
N ALA A 185 21.06 -6.00 -24.66
CA ALA A 185 20.33 -5.65 -23.45
C ALA A 185 20.94 -4.41 -22.78
N ARG A 186 21.07 -3.31 -23.53
CA ARG A 186 21.51 -2.02 -22.99
C ARG A 186 20.69 -0.88 -23.55
N VAL A 187 20.35 0.08 -22.69
CA VAL A 187 19.64 1.30 -23.10
C VAL A 187 20.22 2.52 -22.41
N ALA A 188 20.35 3.61 -23.17
CA ALA A 188 20.82 4.87 -22.64
C ALA A 188 19.83 5.39 -21.59
N THR A 189 20.32 5.81 -20.42
CA THR A 189 19.46 6.25 -19.30
C THR A 189 18.55 7.41 -19.71
N ARG A 190 19.06 8.35 -20.51
CA ARG A 190 18.25 9.48 -21.02
C ARG A 190 17.12 8.99 -21.92
N HIS A 191 17.41 8.10 -22.86
CA HIS A 191 16.41 7.56 -23.78
C HIS A 191 15.33 6.77 -23.02
N ALA A 192 15.72 5.91 -22.08
CA ALA A 192 14.77 5.22 -21.21
C ALA A 192 13.87 6.19 -20.43
N PHE A 193 14.44 7.28 -19.91
CA PHE A 193 13.68 8.29 -19.17
C PHE A 193 12.71 9.09 -20.07
N GLU A 194 13.11 9.42 -21.29
CA GLU A 194 12.24 10.07 -22.29
C GLU A 194 11.05 9.17 -22.63
N ARG A 195 11.31 7.90 -22.97
CA ARG A 195 10.26 6.90 -23.26
C ARG A 195 9.32 6.66 -22.08
N PHE A 196 9.85 6.66 -20.87
CA PHE A 196 9.05 6.62 -19.64
C PHE A 196 8.12 7.82 -19.52
N ARG A 197 8.62 9.05 -19.71
CA ARG A 197 7.78 10.26 -19.60
C ARG A 197 6.70 10.31 -20.66
N GLU A 198 7.03 9.94 -21.90
CA GLU A 198 6.07 9.86 -23.01
C GLU A 198 4.94 8.88 -22.69
N TRP A 199 5.28 7.66 -22.29
CA TRP A 199 4.31 6.65 -21.89
C TRP A 199 3.48 7.11 -20.68
N ALA A 200 4.12 7.66 -19.64
CA ALA A 200 3.40 8.06 -18.42
C ALA A 200 2.40 9.18 -18.68
N ILE A 201 2.74 10.16 -19.53
CA ILE A 201 1.79 11.22 -19.91
C ILE A 201 0.64 10.64 -20.75
N ALA A 202 0.91 9.70 -21.66
CA ALA A 202 -0.11 9.03 -22.47
C ALA A 202 -1.10 8.21 -21.60
N GLU A 203 -0.60 7.57 -20.54
CA GLU A 203 -1.42 6.86 -19.53
C GLU A 203 -2.13 7.81 -18.54
N GLY A 204 -1.99 9.13 -18.71
CA GLY A 204 -2.70 10.13 -17.91
C GLY A 204 -2.02 10.52 -16.59
N PHE A 205 -0.77 10.10 -16.36
CA PHE A 205 0.00 10.59 -15.22
C PHE A 205 0.38 12.07 -15.41
N SER A 206 0.28 12.85 -14.33
CA SER A 206 0.67 14.26 -14.35
C SER A 206 2.18 14.42 -14.38
N ASP A 207 2.70 15.21 -15.33
CA ASP A 207 4.14 15.51 -15.45
C ASP A 207 4.74 16.08 -14.15
N ARG A 208 3.95 16.82 -13.37
CA ARG A 208 4.37 17.40 -12.08
C ARG A 208 4.66 16.35 -11.00
N THR A 209 4.10 15.15 -11.15
CA THR A 209 4.21 14.05 -10.19
C THR A 209 5.24 13.01 -10.59
N LEU A 210 5.76 13.08 -11.82
CA LEU A 210 6.77 12.17 -12.31
C LEU A 210 8.11 12.39 -11.59
N PRO A 211 8.87 11.32 -11.32
CA PRO A 211 10.18 11.45 -10.68
C PRO A 211 11.17 12.16 -11.62
N SER A 212 12.15 12.84 -11.03
CA SER A 212 13.34 13.29 -11.78
C SER A 212 14.10 12.08 -12.35
N ILE A 213 14.98 12.32 -13.33
CA ILE A 213 15.80 11.24 -13.92
C ILE A 213 16.60 10.45 -12.87
N ASN A 214 17.06 11.11 -11.80
CA ASN A 214 17.76 10.44 -10.71
C ASN A 214 16.81 9.56 -9.88
N GLY A 215 15.60 10.05 -9.59
CA GLY A 215 14.56 9.27 -8.93
C GLY A 215 14.11 8.06 -9.76
N PHE A 216 13.99 8.24 -11.08
CA PHE A 216 13.73 7.16 -12.03
C PHE A 216 14.81 6.07 -11.99
N VAL A 217 16.09 6.45 -12.05
CA VAL A 217 17.22 5.51 -11.94
C VAL A 217 17.21 4.76 -10.62
N GLN A 218 16.98 5.47 -9.49
CA GLN A 218 16.88 4.85 -8.17
C GLN A 218 15.73 3.83 -8.11
N ARG A 219 14.55 4.17 -8.66
CA ARG A 219 13.40 3.26 -8.67
C ARG A 219 13.63 2.02 -9.53
N ILE A 220 14.23 2.16 -10.72
CA ILE A 220 14.56 1.00 -11.58
C ILE A 220 15.52 0.06 -10.86
N THR A 221 16.64 0.59 -10.35
CA THR A 221 17.69 -0.21 -9.71
C THR A 221 17.23 -0.85 -8.40
N ALA A 222 16.32 -0.21 -7.65
CA ALA A 222 15.77 -0.76 -6.42
C ALA A 222 14.73 -1.88 -6.65
N ASN A 223 14.01 -1.85 -7.78
CA ASN A 223 12.86 -2.73 -8.00
C ASN A 223 13.05 -3.79 -9.08
N THR A 224 14.12 -3.72 -9.88
CA THR A 224 14.34 -4.62 -11.03
C THR A 224 15.59 -5.47 -10.82
N THR A 225 15.40 -6.75 -10.49
CA THR A 225 16.51 -7.71 -10.42
C THR A 225 17.00 -8.03 -11.83
N GLY A 226 18.33 -8.01 -12.05
CA GLY A 226 18.94 -8.27 -13.36
C GLY A 226 19.22 -7.02 -14.19
N VAL A 227 18.86 -5.82 -13.70
CA VAL A 227 19.21 -4.55 -14.32
C VAL A 227 20.34 -3.86 -13.56
N GLU A 228 21.38 -3.44 -14.27
CA GLU A 228 22.50 -2.69 -13.69
C GLU A 228 22.66 -1.30 -14.31
N TYR A 229 22.82 -0.28 -13.47
CA TYR A 229 23.13 1.08 -13.89
C TYR A 229 24.65 1.31 -13.86
N ARG A 230 25.25 1.71 -15.00
CA ARG A 230 26.69 1.99 -15.09
C ARG A 230 26.97 3.28 -15.87
N ARG A 231 28.00 4.01 -15.45
CA ARG A 231 28.59 5.12 -16.22
C ARG A 231 29.77 4.59 -17.03
N THR A 232 29.77 4.91 -18.32
CA THR A 232 30.82 4.54 -19.29
C THR A 232 31.40 5.81 -19.93
N GLY A 233 32.45 5.66 -20.73
CA GLY A 233 32.98 6.77 -21.54
C GLY A 233 31.97 7.34 -22.55
N GLN A 234 30.98 6.54 -22.97
CA GLN A 234 29.93 6.94 -23.91
C GLN A 234 28.66 7.48 -23.24
N GLY A 235 28.60 7.53 -21.90
CA GLY A 235 27.45 8.02 -21.16
C GLY A 235 26.93 7.04 -20.11
N ARG A 236 25.69 7.24 -19.69
CA ARG A 236 25.02 6.49 -18.62
C ARG A 236 24.02 5.51 -19.24
N PHE A 237 24.08 4.24 -18.82
CA PHE A 237 23.30 3.16 -19.39
C PHE A 237 22.71 2.26 -18.31
N PHE A 238 21.57 1.66 -18.63
CA PHE A 238 21.07 0.45 -17.98
C PHE A 238 21.50 -0.76 -18.81
N PHE A 239 22.04 -1.78 -18.15
CA PHE A 239 22.38 -3.09 -18.70
C PHE A 239 21.37 -4.12 -18.20
N GLY A 240 21.12 -5.15 -19.00
CA GLY A 240 20.07 -6.16 -18.74
C GLY A 240 18.65 -5.66 -19.03
N MET A 241 18.50 -4.52 -19.71
CA MET A 241 17.20 -3.87 -19.95
C MET A 241 16.98 -3.60 -21.43
N VAL A 242 15.83 -4.04 -21.96
CA VAL A 242 15.36 -3.78 -23.34
C VAL A 242 13.99 -3.12 -23.27
N LEU A 243 13.75 -2.11 -24.11
CA LEU A 243 12.44 -1.48 -24.23
C LEU A 243 11.61 -2.25 -25.26
N THR A 244 10.41 -2.70 -24.88
CA THR A 244 9.49 -3.50 -25.71
C THR A 244 8.40 -2.67 -26.38
N GLY A 245 8.21 -1.44 -25.91
CA GLY A 245 7.17 -0.53 -26.39
C GLY A 245 7.33 -0.19 -27.86
N HIS A 246 6.44 -0.72 -28.69
CA HIS A 246 6.27 -0.30 -30.08
C HIS A 246 6.10 1.22 -30.12
N THR A 247 6.84 1.87 -31.00
CA THR A 247 6.47 3.20 -31.50
C THR A 247 5.11 3.09 -32.17
N GLY A 248 4.03 3.32 -31.41
CA GLY A 248 2.72 3.63 -31.97
C GLY A 248 2.85 4.88 -32.84
N TRP A 249 2.36 4.74 -34.06
CA TRP A 249 2.40 5.68 -35.19
C TRP A 249 2.04 7.13 -34.86
#